data_AF-A0A819JSQ5-F1
#
_entry.id   AF-A0A819JSQ5-F1
#
_cell.length_a   1.000
_cell.length_b   1.000
_cell.length_c   1.000
_cell.angle_alpha   90.00
_cell.angle_beta   90.00
_cell.angle_gamma   90.00
#
_symmetry.space_group_name_H-M   'P 1'
#
loop_
_entity.id
_entity.type
_entity.pdbx_description
1 polymer ?
#
loop_
_entity_poly.entity_id
_entity_poly.type
_entity_poly.pdbx_seq_one_letter_code
_entity_poly.pdbx_strand_id
1 'polypeptide(L)'
;MATNNETIKLIIRTANSKSEDFDLELSSLSTIYDLKQQITLNHPTKPIPKDQRLIFSGKLLDDTSLLNQIFIKSTSGSSFMGYPADSYEGV
;
A
#
# COMPACT_ATOMS: atom_id res chain seq x y z
N MET A 1 -16.42 -21.56 13.39
CA MET A 1 -15.10 -21.02 12.99
C MET A 1 -15.33 -19.62 12.47
N ALA A 2 -15.16 -18.60 13.31
CA ALA A 2 -15.27 -17.21 12.86
C ALA A 2 -13.95 -16.84 12.17
N THR A 3 -13.92 -16.92 10.84
CA THR A 3 -12.84 -16.30 10.07
C THR A 3 -13.03 -14.79 10.21
N ASN A 4 -12.26 -14.17 11.11
CA ASN A 4 -12.06 -12.72 11.10
C ASN A 4 -11.33 -12.39 9.79
N ASN A 5 -12.07 -12.30 8.70
CA ASN A 5 -11.56 -11.82 7.42
C ASN A 5 -11.35 -10.31 7.61
N GLU A 6 -10.14 -9.92 8.00
CA GLU A 6 -9.74 -8.52 7.97
C GLU A 6 -9.74 -8.07 6.51
N THR A 7 -10.81 -7.38 6.11
CA THR A 7 -10.92 -6.74 4.81
C THR A 7 -10.38 -5.32 4.91
N ILE A 8 -9.62 -4.92 3.89
CA ILE A 8 -9.06 -3.59 3.75
C ILE A 8 -9.87 -2.88 2.67
N LYS A 9 -10.50 -1.77 3.05
CA LYS A 9 -11.21 -0.90 2.12
C LYS A 9 -10.26 0.14 1.56
N LEU A 10 -10.11 0.17 0.24
CA LEU A 10 -9.21 1.07 -0.47
C LEU A 10 -10.00 1.88 -1.49
N ILE A 11 -9.61 3.15 -1.67
CA ILE A 11 -10.21 4.03 -2.67
C ILE A 11 -9.22 4.20 -3.79
N ILE A 12 -9.60 3.75 -4.99
CA ILE A 12 -8.75 3.84 -6.17
C ILE A 12 -9.14 5.09 -6.94
N ARG A 13 -8.24 6.09 -6.96
CA ARG A 13 -8.40 7.31 -7.73
C ARG A 13 -7.52 7.26 -8.96
N THR A 14 -8.12 7.14 -10.14
CA THR A 14 -7.39 7.15 -11.41
C THR A 14 -7.21 8.59 -11.90
N ALA A 15 -6.01 8.94 -12.37
CA ALA A 15 -5.71 10.27 -12.91
C ALA A 15 -6.29 10.53 -14.33
N ASN A 16 -6.91 9.52 -14.95
CA ASN A 16 -7.67 9.75 -16.17
C ASN A 16 -8.95 10.49 -15.78
N SER A 17 -9.11 11.74 -16.25
CA SER A 17 -10.22 12.66 -15.95
C SER A 17 -11.65 12.14 -16.23
N LYS A 18 -11.81 10.84 -16.52
CA LYS A 18 -13.05 10.17 -16.90
C LYS A 18 -13.44 9.03 -15.97
N SER A 19 -12.61 8.71 -14.98
CA SER A 19 -12.86 7.61 -14.05
C SER A 19 -13.22 8.18 -12.68
N GLU A 20 -14.46 7.91 -12.26
CA GLU A 20 -14.88 8.19 -10.89
C GLU A 20 -14.06 7.34 -9.92
N ASP A 21 -13.76 7.89 -8.73
CA ASP A 21 -13.19 7.08 -7.66
C ASP A 21 -14.15 5.93 -7.32
N PHE A 22 -13.58 4.76 -7.12
CA PHE A 22 -14.33 3.58 -6.70
C PHE A 22 -13.66 2.96 -5.49
N ASP A 23 -14.49 2.48 -4.57
CA ASP A 23 -14.05 1.71 -3.44
C ASP A 23 -13.89 0.24 -3.80
N LEU A 24 -12.81 -0.36 -3.31
CA LEU A 24 -12.49 -1.76 -3.52
C LEU A 24 -12.19 -2.39 -2.15
N GLU A 25 -12.92 -3.44 -1.84
CA GLU A 25 -12.69 -4.26 -0.63
C GLU A 25 -11.90 -5.50 -1.02
N LEU A 26 -10.72 -5.65 -0.44
CA LEU A 26 -9.89 -6.84 -0.59
C LEU A 26 -9.56 -7.44 0.77
N SER A 27 -9.19 -8.72 0.75
CA SER A 27 -8.65 -9.35 1.95
C SER A 27 -7.26 -8.78 2.25
N SER A 28 -6.96 -8.57 3.53
CA SER A 28 -5.63 -8.19 4.03
C SER A 28 -4.51 -9.14 3.59
N LEU A 29 -4.86 -10.38 3.23
CA LEU A 29 -3.97 -11.42 2.70
C LEU A 29 -3.68 -11.29 1.20
N SER A 30 -4.32 -10.34 0.52
CA SER A 30 -4.14 -10.11 -0.92
C SER A 30 -2.84 -9.34 -1.18
N THR A 31 -2.29 -9.50 -2.38
CA THR A 31 -1.09 -8.78 -2.84
C THR A 31 -1.44 -7.56 -3.66
N ILE A 32 -0.47 -6.66 -3.82
CA ILE A 32 -0.61 -5.51 -4.73
C ILE A 32 -0.87 -5.97 -6.16
N TYR A 33 -0.33 -7.13 -6.57
CA TYR A 33 -0.65 -7.74 -7.86
C TYR A 33 -2.14 -8.05 -8.04
N ASP A 34 -2.78 -8.64 -7.03
CA ASP A 34 -4.21 -8.98 -7.08
C ASP A 34 -5.07 -7.71 -7.14
N LEU A 35 -4.70 -6.69 -6.36
CA LEU A 35 -5.36 -5.37 -6.42
C LEU A 35 -5.21 -4.72 -7.80
N LYS A 36 -4.01 -4.79 -8.41
CA LYS A 36 -3.78 -4.32 -9.79
C LYS A 36 -4.66 -5.07 -10.80
N GLN A 37 -4.80 -6.38 -10.67
CA GLN A 37 -5.70 -7.17 -11.51
C GLN A 37 -7.16 -6.75 -11.32
N GLN A 38 -7.63 -6.59 -10.09
CA GLN A 38 -8.99 -6.14 -9.78
C GLN A 38 -9.27 -4.76 -10.37
N ILE A 39 -8.34 -3.82 -10.25
CA ILE A 39 -8.45 -2.51 -10.91
C ILE A 39 -8.51 -2.70 -12.43
N THR A 40 -7.64 -3.53 -13.02
CA THR A 40 -7.63 -3.77 -14.47
C THR A 40 -8.96 -4.35 -14.96
N LEU A 41 -9.56 -5.24 -14.18
CA LEU A 41 -10.82 -5.90 -14.51
C LEU A 41 -12.01 -4.95 -14.40
N ASN A 42 -12.03 -4.15 -13.32
CA ASN A 42 -13.13 -3.25 -12.99
C ASN A 42 -13.04 -1.91 -13.75
N HIS A 43 -11.86 -1.56 -14.27
CA HIS A 43 -11.63 -0.29 -14.94
C HIS A 43 -11.77 -0.38 -16.46
N PRO A 44 -12.51 0.54 -17.12
CA PRO A 44 -12.77 0.48 -18.57
C PRO A 44 -11.50 0.59 -19.42
N THR A 45 -10.48 1.29 -18.93
CA THR A 45 -9.20 1.48 -19.63
C THR A 45 -8.34 0.21 -19.67
N LYS A 46 -8.67 -0.82 -18.86
CA LYS A 46 -7.90 -2.07 -18.73
C LYS A 46 -6.38 -1.86 -18.76
N PRO A 47 -5.83 -0.98 -17.91
CA PRO A 47 -4.39 -0.73 -17.90
C PRO A 47 -3.66 -1.99 -17.47
N ILE A 48 -2.49 -2.26 -18.06
CA ILE A 48 -1.73 -3.47 -17.79
C ILE A 48 -1.24 -3.42 -16.32
N PRO A 49 -1.33 -4.51 -15.53
CA PRO A 49 -0.91 -4.52 -14.13
C PRO A 49 0.55 -4.07 -13.92
N LYS A 50 1.41 -4.29 -14.93
CA LYS A 50 2.81 -3.82 -14.92
C LYS A 50 2.96 -2.30 -15.11
N ASP A 51 2.01 -1.66 -15.79
CA ASP A 51 2.02 -0.22 -16.08
C ASP A 51 1.27 0.60 -15.00
N GLN A 52 0.44 -0.06 -14.21
CA GLN A 52 -0.27 0.55 -13.08
C GLN A 52 0.70 0.96 -11.95
N ARG A 53 0.89 2.26 -11.79
CA ARG A 53 1.67 2.87 -10.70
C ARG A 53 0.76 3.23 -9.52
N LEU A 54 0.68 2.33 -8.56
CA LEU A 54 -0.01 2.58 -7.30
C LEU A 54 0.93 3.34 -6.37
N ILE A 55 0.45 4.46 -5.82
CA ILE A 55 1.23 5.32 -4.93
C ILE A 55 0.45 5.47 -3.64
N PHE A 56 1.07 5.11 -2.51
CA PHE A 56 0.49 5.25 -1.18
C PHE A 56 1.48 5.94 -0.24
N SER A 57 1.04 7.00 0.43
CA SER A 57 1.90 7.80 1.33
C SER A 57 3.20 8.27 0.66
N GLY A 58 3.13 8.60 -0.64
CA GLY A 58 4.29 9.00 -1.45
C GLY A 58 5.24 7.86 -1.85
N LYS A 59 4.92 6.60 -1.54
CA LYS A 59 5.69 5.41 -1.95
C LYS A 59 4.97 4.66 -3.06
N LEU A 60 5.72 4.31 -4.10
CA LEU A 60 5.26 3.39 -5.14
C LEU A 60 5.12 1.98 -4.55
N LEU A 61 4.03 1.30 -4.88
CA LEU A 61 3.74 -0.04 -4.38
C LEU A 61 4.23 -1.10 -5.36
N ASP A 62 5.06 -2.01 -4.85
CA ASP A 62 5.55 -3.18 -5.59
C ASP A 62 4.53 -4.32 -5.56
N ASP A 63 4.41 -5.05 -6.68
CA ASP A 63 3.49 -6.18 -6.83
C ASP A 63 3.77 -7.35 -5.87
N THR A 64 5.00 -7.45 -5.36
CA THR A 64 5.43 -8.45 -4.38
C THR A 64 5.01 -8.13 -2.95
N SER A 65 4.45 -6.94 -2.69
CA SER A 65 4.04 -6.52 -1.35
C SER A 65 2.62 -6.98 -1.03
N LEU A 66 2.39 -7.35 0.24
CA LEU A 66 1.05 -7.65 0.78
C LEU A 66 0.35 -6.36 1.21
N LEU A 67 -0.97 -6.31 1.01
CA LEU A 67 -1.78 -5.16 1.42
C LEU A 67 -1.63 -4.89 2.92
N ASN A 68 -1.72 -5.93 3.77
CA ASN A 68 -1.57 -5.76 5.21
C ASN A 68 -0.23 -5.11 5.60
N GLN A 69 0.87 -5.48 4.95
CA GLN A 69 2.21 -5.00 5.24
C GLN A 69 2.42 -3.55 4.83
N ILE A 70 1.72 -3.06 3.81
CA ILE A 70 1.84 -1.67 3.35
C ILE A 70 0.86 -0.76 4.09
N PHE A 71 -0.43 -1.13 4.07
CA PHE A 71 -1.50 -0.27 4.54
C PHE A 71 -1.62 -0.26 6.08
N ILE A 72 -1.31 -1.37 6.76
CA ILE A 72 -1.36 -1.43 8.23
C ILE A 72 -0.06 -0.92 8.86
N LYS A 73 1.10 -1.11 8.21
CA LYS A 73 2.43 -0.78 8.77
C LYS A 73 2.76 0.72 8.77
N SER A 74 2.08 1.55 7.98
CA SER A 74 2.40 2.98 7.89
C SER A 74 2.24 3.75 9.22
N THR A 75 1.70 3.13 10.27
CA THR A 75 1.44 3.75 11.58
C THR A 75 2.61 3.65 12.60
N SER A 76 3.73 3.01 12.26
CA SER A 76 4.87 2.88 13.20
C SER A 76 6.05 3.77 12.84
N GLY A 77 6.03 4.96 13.44
CA GLY A 77 7.13 5.66 14.11
C GLY A 77 8.56 5.49 13.60
N SER A 78 9.06 6.53 12.94
CA SER A 78 10.46 6.91 13.03
C SER A 78 10.74 7.49 14.42
N SER A 79 10.93 6.60 15.40
CA SER A 79 11.73 6.89 16.58
C SER A 79 13.00 6.05 16.46
N PHE A 80 14.09 6.55 17.02
CA PHE A 80 15.39 5.89 17.18
C PHE A 80 16.36 5.97 15.99
N MET A 81 17.23 6.97 16.05
CA MET A 81 18.63 6.67 16.37
C MET A 81 19.17 7.82 17.23
N GLY A 82 18.99 7.66 18.54
CA GLY A 82 19.72 8.46 19.50
C GLY A 82 21.18 8.02 19.49
N TYR A 83 22.08 8.98 19.33
CA TYR A 83 23.44 8.83 19.82
C TYR A 83 23.50 9.62 21.13
N PRO A 84 23.60 8.97 22.30
CA PRO A 84 24.22 9.65 23.42
C PRO A 84 25.64 9.98 22.95
N ALA A 85 25.97 11.27 22.91
CA ALA A 85 27.36 11.71 22.85
C ALA A 85 28.01 11.32 24.18
N ASP A 86 28.31 10.03 24.34
CA ASP A 86 29.21 9.59 25.40
C ASP A 86 30.59 10.13 25.02
N SER A 87 30.86 11.29 25.60
CA SER A 87 32.10 11.56 26.32
C SER A 87 33.34 10.94 25.67
N TYR A 88 33.86 11.57 24.62
CA TYR A 88 35.25 11.35 24.24
C TYR A 88 36.14 12.00 25.30
N GLU A 89 36.38 11.29 26.41
CA GLU A 89 37.49 11.56 27.33
C GLU A 89 38.79 11.24 26.57
N GLY A 90 39.38 12.28 25.98
CA GLY A 90 40.72 12.27 25.43
C GLY A 90 41.68 12.89 26.43
N VAL A 91 42.58 12.04 26.92
CA VAL A 91 43.82 12.24 27.70
C VAL A 91 44.46 13.62 27.75
#